data_AF-A0A3B9P9M3-F1
#
_entry.id   AF-A0A3B9P9M3-F1
#
_cell.length_a   1.000
_cell.length_b   1.000
_cell.length_c   1.000
_cell.angle_alpha   90.00
_cell.angle_beta   90.00
_cell.angle_gamma   90.00
#
_symmetry.space_group_name_H-M   'P 1'
#
loop_
_entity.id
_entity.type
_entity.pdbx_description
1 polymer ?
#
loop_
_entity_poly.entity_id
_entity_poly.type
_entity_poly.pdbx_seq_one_letter_code
_entity_poly.pdbx_strand_id
1 'polypeptide(L)'
;MSNDDNGLRPSLESSVPKEIFKSEVHSWAKKIGVEFNSITIRPMTTKWASCSSKGNLTFDTDLLEQPAAFRRKTIVHELLHLKYPKHNRMFKAMEKAYLDGDK
;
A
#
# COMPACT_ATOMS: atom_id res chain seq x y z
N MET A 1 36.60 -14.83 -8.61
CA MET A 1 35.54 -15.26 -9.55
C MET A 1 34.91 -16.49 -8.93
N SER A 2 33.72 -16.44 -8.32
CA SER A 2 32.63 -15.49 -8.43
C SER A 2 31.91 -15.37 -7.08
N ASN A 3 31.25 -14.24 -6.96
CA ASN A 3 30.79 -13.58 -5.76
C ASN A 3 29.88 -14.40 -4.85
N ASP A 4 30.02 -14.12 -3.55
CA ASP A 4 29.00 -14.27 -2.54
C ASP A 4 27.64 -13.75 -3.06
N ASP A 5 26.66 -14.64 -3.18
CA ASP A 5 25.25 -14.25 -3.10
C ASP A 5 24.69 -14.97 -1.87
N ASN A 6 24.91 -14.33 -0.72
CA ASN A 6 24.23 -14.64 0.51
C ASN A 6 22.74 -14.41 0.26
N GLY A 7 22.06 -15.46 -0.20
CA GLY A 7 20.60 -15.57 -0.25
C GLY A 7 20.05 -15.54 1.16
N LEU A 8 20.14 -14.37 1.80
CA LEU A 8 19.55 -14.06 3.08
C LEU A 8 18.05 -14.04 2.86
N ARG A 9 17.43 -15.22 2.99
CA ARG A 9 16.01 -15.33 3.33
C ARG A 9 15.76 -14.36 4.49
N PRO A 10 14.83 -13.40 4.36
CA PRO A 10 14.39 -12.67 5.54
C PRO A 10 13.89 -13.69 6.55
N SER A 11 14.53 -13.66 7.72
CA SER A 11 14.24 -14.42 8.93
C SER A 11 12.74 -14.36 9.29
N LEU A 12 12.26 -15.35 10.04
CA LEU A 12 10.86 -15.74 10.40
C LEU A 12 9.87 -14.65 10.92
N GLU A 13 10.08 -13.36 10.69
CA GLU A 13 9.18 -12.23 11.01
C GLU A 13 8.63 -11.50 9.75
N SER A 14 8.53 -12.21 8.63
CA SER A 14 8.48 -11.58 7.30
C SER A 14 7.12 -11.02 6.85
N SER A 15 6.00 -11.31 7.54
CA SER A 15 4.65 -10.93 7.11
C SER A 15 3.89 -10.13 8.17
N VAL A 16 3.32 -9.00 7.77
CA VAL A 16 2.49 -8.17 8.66
C VAL A 16 1.10 -8.80 8.83
N PRO A 17 0.59 -8.97 10.07
CA PRO A 17 -0.77 -9.46 10.27
C PRO A 17 -1.81 -8.59 9.58
N LYS A 18 -2.86 -9.21 9.02
CA LYS A 18 -3.93 -8.50 8.28
C LYS A 18 -4.53 -7.34 9.05
N GLU A 19 -4.72 -7.47 10.35
CA GLU A 19 -5.30 -6.42 11.20
C GLU A 19 -4.34 -5.24 11.42
N ILE A 20 -3.03 -5.51 11.47
CA ILE A 20 -2.01 -4.45 11.51
C ILE A 20 -2.00 -3.71 10.16
N PHE A 21 -2.00 -4.43 9.04
CA PHE A 21 -2.08 -3.81 7.71
C PHE A 21 -3.36 -2.98 7.54
N LYS A 22 -4.52 -3.50 7.97
CA LYS A 22 -5.77 -2.71 7.98
C LYS A 22 -5.64 -1.46 8.84
N SER A 23 -4.97 -1.54 9.99
CA SER A 23 -4.72 -0.38 10.85
C SER A 23 -3.80 0.65 10.20
N GLU A 24 -2.79 0.21 9.45
CA GLU A 24 -1.95 1.08 8.60
C GLU A 24 -2.83 1.82 7.57
N VAL A 25 -3.72 1.11 6.87
CA VAL A 25 -4.65 1.70 5.89
C VAL A 25 -5.55 2.77 6.53
N HIS A 26 -6.16 2.48 7.68
CA HIS A 26 -7.01 3.46 8.39
C HIS A 26 -6.22 4.69 8.85
N SER A 27 -4.98 4.49 9.33
CA SER A 27 -4.12 5.58 9.76
C SER A 27 -3.76 6.52 8.61
N TRP A 28 -3.46 5.95 7.44
CA TRP A 28 -3.23 6.73 6.23
C TRP A 28 -4.50 7.41 5.71
N ALA A 29 -5.66 6.74 5.77
CA ALA A 29 -6.93 7.35 5.38
C ALA A 29 -7.23 8.60 6.22
N LYS A 30 -6.99 8.52 7.54
CA LYS A 30 -7.10 9.66 8.46
C LYS A 30 -6.09 10.76 8.13
N LYS A 31 -4.82 10.42 7.85
CA LYS A 31 -3.78 11.39 7.47
C LYS A 31 -4.10 12.11 6.15
N ILE A 32 -4.69 11.41 5.20
CA ILE A 32 -5.07 11.95 3.88
C ILE A 32 -6.42 12.71 3.94
N GLY A 33 -7.27 12.39 4.91
CA GLY A 33 -8.61 12.95 5.07
C GLY A 33 -9.62 12.37 4.08
N VAL A 34 -9.64 11.04 3.94
CA VAL A 34 -10.58 10.30 3.08
C VAL A 34 -11.27 9.18 3.85
N GLU A 35 -12.49 8.84 3.42
CA GLU A 35 -13.25 7.70 3.92
C GLU A 35 -13.36 6.63 2.83
N PHE A 36 -13.40 5.36 3.24
CA PHE A 36 -13.58 4.22 2.34
C PHE A 36 -14.61 3.26 2.92
N ASN A 37 -15.18 2.40 2.08
CA ASN A 37 -16.27 1.50 2.45
C ASN A 37 -15.79 0.18 3.07
N SER A 38 -14.76 -0.44 2.49
CA SER A 38 -14.24 -1.72 3.01
C SER A 38 -12.79 -1.97 2.61
N ILE A 39 -12.13 -2.87 3.34
CA ILE A 39 -10.80 -3.43 3.01
C ILE A 39 -10.93 -4.93 2.83
N THR A 40 -10.52 -5.42 1.66
CA THR A 40 -10.38 -6.85 1.37
C THR A 40 -8.90 -7.19 1.14
N ILE A 41 -8.43 -8.28 1.72
CA ILE A 41 -7.07 -8.80 1.50
C ILE A 41 -7.20 -10.21 0.94
N ARG A 42 -6.79 -10.39 -0.33
CA ARG A 42 -6.94 -11.65 -1.09
C ARG A 42 -5.84 -11.77 -2.14
N PRO A 43 -5.49 -12.98 -2.60
CA PRO A 43 -4.57 -13.13 -3.73
C PRO A 43 -5.09 -12.41 -4.98
N MET A 44 -4.22 -11.68 -5.65
CA MET A 44 -4.49 -11.02 -6.94
C MET A 44 -3.42 -11.45 -7.96
N THR A 45 -3.76 -11.35 -9.25
CA THR A 45 -2.89 -11.87 -10.32
C THR A 45 -2.22 -10.80 -11.15
N THR A 46 -2.77 -9.58 -11.14
CA THR A 46 -2.37 -8.52 -12.08
C THR A 46 -1.95 -7.23 -11.41
N LYS A 47 -2.30 -7.04 -10.13
CA LYS A 47 -2.12 -5.78 -9.41
C LYS A 47 -1.92 -6.06 -7.93
N TRP A 48 -1.10 -5.23 -7.30
CA TRP A 48 -0.89 -5.23 -5.84
C TRP A 48 -2.09 -4.71 -5.06
N ALA A 49 -2.90 -3.85 -5.66
CA ALA A 49 -4.11 -3.33 -5.06
C ALA A 49 -5.08 -2.75 -6.09
N SER A 50 -6.30 -2.44 -5.64
CA SER A 50 -7.28 -1.69 -6.40
C SER A 50 -8.28 -0.95 -5.50
N CYS A 51 -8.77 0.17 -6.00
CA CYS A 51 -9.88 0.93 -5.43
C CYS A 51 -11.05 0.97 -6.43
N SER A 52 -12.23 0.60 -5.97
CA SER A 52 -13.47 0.80 -6.73
C SER A 52 -14.02 2.22 -6.55
N SER A 53 -14.89 2.67 -7.46
CA SER A 53 -15.59 3.96 -7.35
C SER A 53 -16.50 4.06 -6.12
N LYS A 54 -16.88 2.93 -5.53
CA LYS A 54 -17.67 2.86 -4.29
C LYS A 54 -16.81 2.90 -3.02
N GLY A 55 -15.50 3.08 -3.17
CA GLY A 55 -14.56 3.12 -2.04
C GLY A 55 -14.24 1.76 -1.42
N ASN A 56 -14.42 0.65 -2.14
CA ASN A 56 -13.90 -0.64 -1.69
C ASN A 56 -12.43 -0.77 -2.11
N LEU A 57 -11.56 -1.01 -1.12
CA LEU A 57 -10.13 -1.24 -1.29
C LEU A 57 -9.86 -2.75 -1.29
N THR A 58 -9.11 -3.23 -2.28
CA THR A 58 -8.62 -4.61 -2.33
C THR A 58 -7.11 -4.59 -2.39
N PHE A 59 -6.44 -5.36 -1.56
CA PHE A 59 -4.98 -5.52 -1.55
C PHE A 59 -4.60 -6.98 -1.73
N ASP A 60 -3.48 -7.22 -2.40
CA ASP A 60 -2.89 -8.55 -2.54
C ASP A 60 -2.40 -9.08 -1.18
N THR A 61 -2.54 -10.37 -0.93
CA THR A 61 -1.95 -11.05 0.23
C THR A 61 -0.44 -10.95 0.25
N ASP A 62 0.22 -10.97 -0.90
CA ASP A 62 1.67 -10.91 -1.01
C ASP A 62 2.20 -9.54 -0.56
N LEU A 63 1.33 -8.51 -0.52
CA LEU A 63 1.67 -7.18 -0.05
C LEU A 63 2.07 -7.19 1.44
N LEU A 64 1.55 -8.14 2.22
CA LEU A 64 1.83 -8.26 3.66
C LEU A 64 3.30 -8.59 3.94
N GLU A 65 3.99 -9.20 2.98
CA GLU A 65 5.40 -9.59 3.07
C GLU A 65 6.34 -8.55 2.45
N GLN A 66 5.79 -7.51 1.81
CA GLN A 66 6.60 -6.48 1.17
C GLN A 66 7.17 -5.51 2.19
N PRO A 67 8.32 -4.86 1.88
CA PRO A 67 8.89 -3.82 2.72
C PRO A 67 7.87 -2.72 3.07
N ALA A 68 7.97 -2.15 4.27
CA ALA A 68 7.04 -1.13 4.76
C ALA A 68 6.88 0.07 3.81
N ALA A 69 7.98 0.49 3.17
CA ALA A 69 7.96 1.57 2.17
C ALA A 69 7.11 1.21 0.94
N PHE A 70 7.16 -0.05 0.48
CA PHE A 70 6.36 -0.52 -0.64
C PHE A 70 4.88 -0.60 -0.26
N ARG A 71 4.56 -1.18 0.91
CA ARG A 71 3.19 -1.21 1.44
C ARG A 71 2.60 0.19 1.55
N ARG A 72 3.35 1.12 2.17
CA ARG A 72 2.97 2.53 2.32
C ARG A 72 2.62 3.15 0.98
N LYS A 73 3.48 2.99 -0.02
CA LYS A 73 3.24 3.52 -1.38
C LYS A 73 1.93 2.98 -1.96
N THR A 74 1.71 1.67 -1.89
CA THR A 74 0.49 1.03 -2.39
C THR A 74 -0.77 1.52 -1.65
N ILE A 75 -0.72 1.62 -0.32
CA ILE A 75 -1.83 2.15 0.49
C ILE A 75 -2.17 3.59 0.10
N VAL A 76 -1.17 4.48 0.07
CA VAL A 76 -1.36 5.90 -0.28
C VAL A 76 -1.94 6.04 -1.69
N HIS A 77 -1.46 5.23 -2.64
CA HIS A 77 -1.93 5.24 -4.01
C HIS A 77 -3.44 4.96 -4.10
N GLU A 78 -3.90 3.88 -3.47
CA GLU A 78 -5.31 3.49 -3.51
C GLU A 78 -6.21 4.48 -2.76
N LEU A 79 -5.75 5.02 -1.64
CA LEU A 79 -6.50 6.03 -0.90
C LEU A 79 -6.62 7.35 -1.67
N LEU A 80 -5.59 7.74 -2.43
CA LEU A 80 -5.66 8.94 -3.26
C LEU A 80 -6.67 8.82 -4.40
N HIS A 81 -6.94 7.61 -4.91
CA HIS A 81 -7.99 7.40 -5.91
C HIS A 81 -9.38 7.82 -5.44
N LEU A 82 -9.64 7.80 -4.13
CA LEU A 82 -10.91 8.25 -3.54
C LEU A 82 -11.15 9.76 -3.74
N LYS A 83 -10.08 10.54 -3.86
CA LYS A 83 -10.13 12.01 -4.04
C LYS A 83 -9.74 12.44 -5.44
N TYR A 84 -8.86 11.70 -6.10
CA TYR A 84 -8.29 11.99 -7.40
C TYR A 84 -8.38 10.73 -8.29
N PRO A 85 -9.53 10.47 -8.94
CA PRO A 85 -9.77 9.22 -9.68
C PRO A 85 -8.84 9.00 -10.89
N LYS A 86 -8.10 10.04 -11.30
CA LYS A 86 -7.15 10.00 -12.41
C LYS A 86 -5.78 10.40 -11.89
N HIS A 87 -4.72 9.77 -12.40
CA HIS A 87 -3.31 10.09 -12.12
C HIS A 87 -2.83 11.41 -12.74
N ASN A 88 -3.61 12.47 -12.54
CA ASN A 88 -3.32 13.81 -13.03
C ASN A 88 -2.18 14.45 -12.21
N ARG A 89 -1.82 15.70 -12.57
CA ARG A 89 -0.74 16.43 -11.89
C ARG A 89 -0.97 16.54 -10.38
N MET A 90 -2.23 16.73 -9.95
CA MET A 90 -2.57 16.82 -8.53
C MET A 90 -2.34 15.49 -7.81
N PHE A 91 -2.78 14.37 -8.39
CA PHE A 91 -2.52 13.03 -7.83
C PHE A 91 -1.02 12.83 -7.56
N LYS A 92 -0.18 13.06 -8.59
CA LYS A 92 1.27 12.85 -8.48
C LYS A 92 1.92 13.76 -7.45
N ALA A 93 1.46 15.01 -7.36
CA ALA A 93 1.95 15.95 -6.37
C ALA A 93 1.61 15.51 -4.94
N MET A 94 0.37 15.06 -4.72
CA MET A 94 -0.08 14.58 -3.41
C MET A 94 0.59 13.26 -3.01
N GLU A 95 0.70 12.31 -3.94
CA GLU A 95 1.39 11.03 -3.70
C GLU A 95 2.84 11.28 -3.27
N LYS A 96 3.56 12.15 -3.99
CA LYS A 96 4.92 12.54 -3.63
C LYS A 96 4.96 13.20 -2.25
N ALA A 97 4.08 14.16 -1.97
CA ALA A 97 4.06 14.88 -0.70
C ALA A 97 3.86 13.94 0.50
N TYR A 98 2.95 12.96 0.40
CA TYR A 98 2.72 11.99 1.46
C TYR A 98 3.85 10.98 1.65
N LEU A 99 4.58 10.64 0.60
CA LEU A 99 5.71 9.69 0.66
C LEU A 99 7.03 10.35 1.08
N ASP A 100 7.22 11.63 0.80
CA ASP A 100 8.43 12.37 1.17
C ASP A 100 8.37 12.94 2.60
N GLY A 101 7.18 13.28 3.11
CA GLY A 101 6.99 13.89 4.45
C GLY A 101 7.11 12.94 5.64
N ASP A 102 7.63 11.74 5.44
CA ASP A 102 7.69 10.64 6.43
C ASP A 102 9.09 10.00 6.43
N LYS A 103 10.10 10.80 6.06
CA LYS A 103 11.55 10.55 6.16
C LYS A 103 12.09 11.06 7.48
#